data_AF-A0ABD0ZM89-F1
#
_entry.id   AF-A0ABD0ZM89-F1
#
_cell.length_a   1.000
_cell.length_b   1.000
_cell.length_c   1.000
_cell.angle_alpha   90.00
_cell.angle_beta   90.00
_cell.angle_gamma   90.00
#
_symmetry.space_group_name_H-M   'P 1'
#
loop_
_entity.id
_entity.type
_entity.pdbx_description
1 polymer ?
#
loop_
_entity_poly.entity_id
_entity_poly.type
_entity_poly.pdbx_seq_one_letter_code
_entity_poly.pdbx_strand_id
1 'polypeptide(L)'
;MLLPHLKGINDEQIAEKLIEAKILGMEFEEVKPQSTNCLPYERLYCDTCKTPIFDLHRSCSSCSFDICLACCLEIRNGKLQACQEDVSWNYTNRGLEYAHGEEGEIVEMTDYNLNSKDRMKVPSMLKAMEAGSITCSCGAGDLELKRILPHDCVSGLVKKVEEAAEASKLLDSPETDMERCPCFNSQGDINMANDKRVKAASREGSQDNYLYYPSVRDVQQDDLKHFQHHWVKGEHVVVRNVLQVTPGLSWEPMVMWRACHQINHTEYGIVLNDTHFVFKPN
;
A
#
# COMPACT_ATOMS: atom_id res chain seq x y z
N MET A 1 7.71 -4.30 13.89
CA MET A 1 6.55 -4.84 13.16
C MET A 1 6.79 -5.07 11.65
N LEU A 2 7.66 -4.29 10.99
CA LEU A 2 7.90 -4.42 9.52
C LEU A 2 8.86 -5.55 9.12
N LEU A 3 9.75 -5.97 10.02
CA LEU A 3 10.80 -6.95 9.71
C LEU A 3 10.28 -8.28 9.12
N PRO A 4 9.22 -8.93 9.66
CA PRO A 4 8.73 -10.19 9.09
C PRO A 4 8.26 -10.06 7.63
N HIS A 5 7.64 -8.94 7.28
CA HIS A 5 7.16 -8.68 5.92
C HIS A 5 8.33 -8.46 4.95
N LEU A 6 9.33 -7.69 5.36
CA LEU A 6 10.55 -7.48 4.56
C LEU A 6 11.33 -8.78 4.35
N LYS A 7 11.39 -9.65 5.37
CA LYS A 7 11.97 -11.00 5.24
C LYS A 7 11.22 -11.83 4.23
N GLY A 8 9.88 -11.86 4.29
CA GLY A 8 9.07 -12.58 3.31
C GLY A 8 9.34 -12.13 1.87
N ILE A 9 9.42 -10.83 1.63
CA ILE A 9 9.76 -10.29 0.30
C ILE A 9 11.17 -10.71 -0.12
N ASN A 10 12.14 -10.60 0.78
CA ASN A 10 13.53 -10.99 0.50
C ASN A 10 13.66 -12.50 0.19
N ASP A 11 12.95 -13.35 0.94
CA ASP A 11 12.96 -14.80 0.75
C ASP A 11 12.34 -15.19 -0.59
N GLU A 12 11.24 -14.52 -0.99
CA GLU A 12 10.62 -14.69 -2.31
C GLU A 12 11.59 -14.30 -3.45
N GLN A 13 12.31 -13.19 -3.31
CA GLN A 13 13.32 -12.75 -4.28
C GLN A 13 14.50 -13.71 -4.37
N ILE A 14 15.00 -14.22 -3.23
CA ILE A 14 16.09 -15.20 -3.19
C ILE A 14 15.64 -16.51 -3.86
N ALA A 15 14.45 -17.00 -3.54
CA ALA A 15 13.90 -18.22 -4.13
C ALA A 15 13.79 -18.10 -5.65
N GLU A 16 13.31 -16.96 -6.16
CA GLU A 16 13.22 -16.74 -7.60
C GLU A 16 14.60 -16.64 -8.26
N LYS A 17 15.57 -15.96 -7.64
CA LYS A 17 16.95 -15.88 -8.14
C LYS A 17 17.64 -17.24 -8.18
N LEU A 18 17.35 -18.14 -7.24
CA LEU A 18 17.86 -19.52 -7.26
C LEU A 18 17.31 -20.32 -8.45
N ILE A 19 16.04 -20.09 -8.82
CA ILE A 19 15.46 -20.69 -10.02
C ILE A 19 16.14 -20.11 -11.28
N GLU A 20 16.38 -18.80 -11.31
CA GLU A 20 17.07 -18.17 -12.43
C GLU A 20 18.50 -18.70 -12.60
N ALA A 21 19.25 -18.89 -11.51
CA ALA A 21 20.57 -19.50 -11.51
C ALA A 21 20.53 -20.90 -12.17
N LYS A 22 19.53 -21.70 -11.81
CA LYS A 22 19.30 -23.03 -12.38
C LYS A 22 18.95 -22.99 -13.87
N ILE A 23 18.14 -22.03 -14.30
CA ILE A 23 17.78 -21.85 -15.73
C ILE A 23 19.01 -21.50 -16.55
N LEU A 24 19.86 -20.61 -16.04
CA LEU A 24 21.06 -20.14 -16.74
C LEU A 24 22.26 -21.10 -16.60
N GLY A 25 22.20 -22.06 -15.67
CA GLY A 25 23.34 -22.94 -15.35
C GLY A 25 24.50 -22.20 -14.69
N MET A 26 24.19 -21.17 -13.89
CA MET A 26 25.15 -20.27 -13.22
C MET A 26 25.07 -20.41 -11.71
N GLU A 27 26.09 -19.91 -11.01
CA GLU A 27 26.05 -19.77 -9.54
C GLU A 27 25.15 -18.60 -9.13
N PHE A 28 24.57 -18.65 -7.94
CA PHE A 28 23.61 -17.66 -7.44
C PHE A 28 24.16 -16.22 -7.45
N GLU A 29 25.43 -16.05 -7.11
CA GLU A 29 26.12 -14.76 -7.04
C GLU A 29 26.34 -14.14 -8.42
N GLU A 30 26.35 -14.96 -9.48
CA GLU A 30 26.52 -14.51 -10.86
C GLU A 30 25.22 -14.01 -11.48
N VAL A 31 24.06 -14.40 -10.91
CA VAL A 31 22.73 -13.99 -11.39
C VAL A 31 22.50 -12.51 -11.17
N LYS A 32 22.47 -11.77 -12.27
CA LYS A 32 22.18 -10.33 -12.31
C LYS A 32 20.94 -10.07 -13.17
N PRO A 33 19.74 -9.98 -12.56
CA PRO A 33 18.52 -9.64 -13.28
C PRO A 33 18.65 -8.30 -14.00
N GLN A 34 18.13 -8.23 -15.22
CA GLN A 34 18.18 -7.00 -16.01
C GLN A 34 17.33 -5.91 -15.38
N SER A 35 17.82 -4.67 -15.40
CA SER A 35 17.05 -3.52 -14.90
C SER A 35 15.95 -3.15 -15.88
N THR A 36 14.72 -3.07 -15.40
CA THR A 36 13.60 -2.48 -16.13
C THR A 36 13.66 -0.96 -15.96
N ASN A 37 13.53 -0.23 -17.07
CA ASN A 37 13.40 1.23 -17.04
C ASN A 37 11.96 1.56 -16.64
N CYS A 38 11.68 1.65 -15.34
CA CYS A 38 10.41 2.12 -14.81
C CYS A 38 10.59 3.57 -14.33
N LEU A 39 9.74 4.49 -14.80
CA LEU A 39 9.75 5.86 -14.29
C LEU A 39 9.25 5.89 -12.83
N PRO A 40 9.68 6.85 -12.00
CA PRO A 40 9.31 6.90 -10.57
C PRO A 40 7.79 6.96 -10.28
N TYR A 41 7.00 7.40 -11.26
CA TYR A 41 5.55 7.56 -11.15
C TYR A 41 4.77 6.45 -11.89
N GLU A 42 5.48 5.58 -12.59
CA GLU A 42 4.90 4.47 -13.32
C GLU A 42 4.90 3.24 -12.42
N ARG A 43 3.79 2.49 -12.44
CA ARG A 43 3.65 1.27 -11.66
C ARG A 43 3.46 0.12 -12.61
N LEU A 44 4.36 -0.86 -12.55
CA LEU A 44 4.22 -2.10 -13.30
C LEU A 44 3.15 -2.98 -12.63
N TYR A 45 2.34 -3.63 -13.45
CA TYR A 45 1.28 -4.52 -13.01
C TYR A 45 1.48 -5.90 -13.63
N CYS A 46 1.20 -6.94 -12.85
CA CYS A 46 1.20 -8.31 -13.36
C CYS A 46 0.05 -8.47 -14.36
N ASP A 47 0.36 -8.90 -15.58
CA ASP A 47 -0.65 -9.12 -16.62
C ASP A 47 -1.61 -10.26 -16.29
N THR A 48 -1.22 -11.13 -15.37
CA THR A 48 -1.99 -12.29 -14.93
C THR A 48 -2.96 -11.95 -13.81
N CYS A 49 -2.48 -11.44 -12.66
CA CYS A 49 -3.33 -11.18 -11.48
C CYS A 49 -3.68 -9.70 -11.26
N LYS A 50 -3.17 -8.79 -12.11
CA LYS A 50 -3.34 -7.33 -12.00
C LYS A 50 -2.83 -6.72 -10.69
N THR A 51 -2.11 -7.47 -9.88
CA THR A 51 -1.41 -6.97 -8.69
C THR A 51 -0.19 -6.15 -9.11
N PRO A 52 0.08 -5.00 -8.45
CA PRO A 52 1.27 -4.23 -8.72
C PRO A 52 2.55 -5.01 -8.41
N ILE A 53 3.55 -4.88 -9.28
CA ILE A 53 4.86 -5.48 -9.14
C ILE A 53 5.73 -4.57 -8.26
N PHE A 54 6.37 -5.15 -7.25
CA PHE A 54 7.23 -4.41 -6.32
C PHE A 54 8.65 -4.23 -6.83
N ASP A 55 9.29 -5.31 -7.30
CA ASP A 55 10.68 -5.28 -7.74
C ASP A 55 11.00 -6.37 -8.77
N LEU A 56 11.30 -7.59 -8.31
CA LEU A 56 11.57 -8.72 -9.20
C LEU A 56 10.29 -9.21 -9.88
N HIS A 57 10.38 -9.46 -11.17
CA HIS A 57 9.30 -9.97 -12.01
C HIS A 57 9.87 -10.68 -13.22
N ARG A 58 9.04 -11.50 -13.88
CA ARG A 58 9.41 -12.11 -15.16
C ARG A 58 8.72 -11.39 -16.31
N SER A 59 9.47 -11.14 -17.37
CA SER A 59 9.04 -10.30 -18.49
C SER A 59 9.36 -10.95 -19.83
N CYS A 60 8.43 -10.87 -20.78
CA CYS A 60 8.71 -11.27 -22.16
C CYS A 60 9.38 -10.11 -22.91
N SER A 61 10.56 -10.35 -23.49
CA SER A 61 11.26 -9.36 -24.31
C SER A 61 10.53 -9.00 -25.61
N SER A 62 9.61 -9.85 -26.08
CA SER A 62 8.93 -9.67 -27.37
C SER A 62 7.57 -8.98 -27.28
N CYS A 63 6.78 -9.24 -26.24
CA CYS A 63 5.44 -8.66 -26.09
C CYS A 63 5.25 -7.87 -24.79
N SER A 64 6.31 -7.67 -24.01
CA SER A 64 6.27 -6.96 -22.71
C SER A 64 5.25 -7.54 -21.73
N PHE A 65 5.00 -8.85 -21.82
CA PHE A 65 4.12 -9.54 -20.88
C PHE A 65 4.85 -9.77 -19.55
N ASP A 66 4.37 -9.12 -18.49
CA ASP A 66 5.00 -9.08 -17.18
C ASP A 66 4.18 -9.87 -16.14
N ILE A 67 4.85 -10.71 -15.36
CA ILE A 67 4.21 -11.46 -14.27
C ILE A 67 4.97 -11.33 -12.96
N CYS A 68 4.23 -11.24 -11.85
CA CYS A 68 4.79 -11.19 -10.50
C CYS A 68 5.27 -12.58 -10.04
N LEU A 69 6.13 -12.58 -9.02
CA LEU A 69 6.73 -13.81 -8.47
C LEU A 69 5.69 -14.80 -7.93
N ALA A 70 4.61 -14.32 -7.31
CA ALA A 70 3.50 -15.16 -6.88
C ALA A 70 2.86 -15.91 -8.05
N CYS A 71 2.58 -15.23 -9.18
CA CYS A 71 2.07 -15.89 -10.39
C CYS A 71 3.09 -16.87 -10.98
N CYS A 72 4.40 -16.54 -10.95
CA CYS A 72 5.45 -17.47 -11.38
C CYS A 72 5.42 -18.76 -10.56
N LEU A 73 5.31 -18.65 -9.23
CA LEU A 73 5.24 -19.79 -8.32
C LEU A 73 4.00 -20.65 -8.58
N GLU A 74 2.84 -20.02 -8.79
CA GLU A 74 1.58 -20.69 -9.12
C GLU A 74 1.66 -21.47 -10.44
N ILE A 75 2.24 -20.87 -11.48
CA ILE A 75 2.46 -21.51 -12.78
C ILE A 75 3.33 -22.76 -12.62
N ARG A 76 4.43 -22.68 -11.87
CA ARG A 76 5.32 -23.82 -11.61
C ARG A 76 4.66 -24.92 -10.80
N ASN A 77 3.77 -24.57 -9.88
CA ASN A 77 3.02 -25.52 -9.06
C ASN A 77 1.81 -26.12 -9.77
N GLY A 78 1.50 -25.69 -11.00
CA GLY A 78 0.30 -26.12 -11.73
C GLY A 78 -1.01 -25.63 -11.10
N LYS A 79 -0.94 -24.58 -10.27
CA LYS A 79 -2.07 -24.03 -9.51
C LYS A 79 -2.32 -22.58 -9.91
N LEU A 80 -2.89 -22.35 -11.10
CA LEU A 80 -3.33 -21.02 -11.54
C LEU A 80 -4.65 -20.60 -10.84
N GLN A 81 -4.64 -20.56 -9.51
CA GLN A 81 -5.85 -20.25 -8.73
C GLN A 81 -6.01 -18.76 -8.44
N ALA A 82 -4.95 -17.94 -8.43
CA ALA A 82 -5.11 -16.49 -8.19
C ALA A 82 -5.77 -15.72 -9.36
N CYS A 83 -6.08 -16.41 -10.46
CA CYS A 83 -6.76 -15.84 -11.64
C CYS A 83 -8.23 -16.27 -11.74
N GLN A 84 -8.72 -17.12 -10.83
CA GLN A 84 -10.15 -17.38 -10.76
C GLN A 84 -10.81 -16.18 -10.09
N GLU A 85 -11.36 -15.28 -10.91
CA GLU A 85 -12.43 -14.36 -10.49
C GLU A 85 -13.69 -15.16 -10.10
N ASP A 86 -13.59 -16.09 -9.15
CA ASP A 86 -14.76 -16.74 -8.54
C ASP A 86 -15.25 -15.93 -7.32
N VAL A 87 -15.07 -14.62 -7.36
CA VAL A 87 -15.83 -13.69 -6.51
C VAL A 87 -16.62 -12.79 -7.45
N SER A 88 -17.79 -13.27 -7.85
CA SER A 88 -18.83 -12.39 -8.38
C SER A 88 -19.21 -11.44 -7.25
N TRP A 89 -18.62 -10.24 -7.23
CA TRP A 89 -19.18 -9.15 -6.47
C TRP A 89 -20.52 -8.84 -7.14
N ASN A 90 -21.60 -9.39 -6.59
CA ASN A 90 -22.96 -9.02 -6.96
C ASN A 90 -23.22 -7.61 -6.43
N TYR A 91 -22.53 -6.62 -6.99
CA TYR A 91 -22.79 -5.22 -6.74
C TYR A 91 -24.18 -4.92 -7.29
N THR A 92 -25.13 -4.76 -6.37
CA THR A 92 -26.48 -4.38 -6.74
C THR A 92 -26.44 -2.89 -7.11
N ASN A 93 -26.47 -2.58 -8.40
CA ASN A 93 -26.55 -1.21 -8.88
C ASN A 93 -27.93 -0.64 -8.53
N ARG A 94 -27.97 0.34 -7.61
CA ARG A 94 -29.19 1.02 -7.17
C ARG A 94 -29.45 2.35 -7.92
N GLY A 95 -28.83 2.52 -9.08
CA GLY A 95 -28.97 3.73 -9.89
C GLY A 95 -28.20 4.94 -9.34
N LEU A 96 -28.19 6.01 -10.13
CA LEU A 96 -27.53 7.28 -9.80
C LEU A 96 -28.19 7.97 -8.59
N GLU A 97 -29.48 7.78 -8.38
CA GLU A 97 -30.25 8.36 -7.28
C GLU A 97 -29.70 7.90 -5.91
N TYR A 98 -29.35 6.62 -5.77
CA TYR A 98 -28.70 6.10 -4.56
C TYR A 98 -27.34 6.77 -4.28
N ALA A 99 -26.59 7.12 -5.32
CA ALA A 99 -25.29 7.80 -5.15
C ALA A 99 -25.44 9.22 -4.57
N HIS A 100 -26.63 9.82 -4.65
CA HIS A 100 -26.96 11.12 -4.09
C HIS A 100 -27.70 11.05 -2.74
N GLY A 101 -27.83 9.85 -2.16
CA GLY A 101 -28.44 9.64 -0.84
C GLY A 101 -29.95 9.47 -0.86
N GLU A 102 -30.55 9.27 -2.05
CA GLU A 102 -31.97 8.97 -2.21
C GLU A 102 -32.22 7.45 -2.18
N GLU A 103 -33.48 7.03 -2.01
CA GLU A 103 -33.89 5.63 -2.14
C GLU A 103 -33.88 5.22 -3.62
N GLY A 104 -32.72 4.77 -4.11
CA GLY A 104 -32.60 4.27 -5.48
C GLY A 104 -33.19 2.87 -5.66
N GLU A 105 -33.94 2.66 -6.75
CA GLU A 105 -34.46 1.35 -7.13
C GLU A 105 -33.35 0.46 -7.74
N ILE A 106 -33.47 -0.86 -7.59
CA ILE A 106 -32.54 -1.81 -8.21
C ILE A 106 -32.76 -1.73 -9.72
N VAL A 107 -31.77 -1.21 -10.43
CA VAL A 107 -31.79 -1.20 -11.89
C VAL A 107 -31.36 -2.58 -12.36
N GLU A 108 -32.27 -3.35 -12.94
CA GLU A 108 -31.88 -4.53 -13.71
C GLU A 108 -30.99 -4.06 -14.85
N MET A 109 -29.74 -4.50 -14.80
CA MET A 109 -28.76 -4.19 -15.82
C MET A 109 -29.24 -4.85 -17.12
N THR A 110 -29.84 -4.07 -18.03
CA THR A 110 -30.01 -4.52 -19.41
C THR A 110 -28.61 -4.77 -19.93
N ASP A 111 -28.30 -6.06 -20.04
CA ASP A 111 -27.08 -6.68 -20.53
C ASP A 111 -26.25 -5.70 -21.35
N TYR A 112 -25.45 -4.87 -20.67
CA TYR A 112 -24.29 -4.32 -21.33
C TYR A 112 -23.44 -5.57 -21.52
N ASN A 113 -23.59 -6.16 -22.69
CA ASN A 113 -22.48 -6.79 -23.35
C ASN A 113 -21.45 -5.67 -23.53
N LEU A 114 -20.73 -5.32 -22.44
CA LEU A 114 -19.31 -5.12 -22.55
C LEU A 114 -18.88 -6.38 -23.26
N ASN A 115 -18.72 -6.27 -24.57
CA ASN A 115 -18.20 -7.33 -25.40
C ASN A 115 -16.94 -7.80 -24.69
N SER A 116 -17.08 -8.89 -23.93
CA SER A 116 -16.01 -9.64 -23.31
C SER A 116 -15.26 -10.40 -24.41
N LYS A 117 -14.95 -9.68 -25.50
CA LYS A 117 -14.10 -10.12 -26.59
C LYS A 117 -12.65 -9.75 -26.33
N ASP A 118 -12.36 -8.95 -25.29
CA ASP A 118 -10.99 -8.62 -24.87
C ASP A 118 -10.55 -9.34 -23.59
N ARG A 119 -11.33 -10.33 -23.12
CA ARG A 119 -10.80 -11.32 -22.19
C ARG A 119 -10.00 -12.32 -23.00
N MET A 120 -8.78 -11.95 -23.39
CA MET A 120 -7.80 -12.95 -23.79
C MET A 120 -7.75 -13.96 -22.65
N LYS A 121 -8.14 -15.20 -22.93
CA LYS A 121 -7.88 -16.36 -22.09
C LYS A 121 -6.36 -16.60 -22.10
N VAL A 122 -5.60 -15.68 -21.50
CA VAL A 122 -4.16 -15.82 -21.30
C VAL A 122 -3.79 -17.02 -20.40
N PRO A 123 -4.59 -17.45 -19.39
CA PRO A 123 -4.08 -18.40 -18.39
C PRO A 123 -3.75 -19.81 -18.92
N SER A 124 -4.37 -20.28 -20.01
CA SER A 124 -4.24 -21.68 -20.43
C SER A 124 -2.96 -22.00 -21.22
N MET A 125 -2.09 -21.01 -21.48
CA MET A 125 -0.94 -21.18 -22.38
C MET A 125 0.43 -21.01 -21.69
N LEU A 126 0.50 -20.38 -20.51
CA LEU A 126 1.76 -20.29 -19.75
C LEU A 126 2.13 -21.66 -19.19
N LYS A 127 3.33 -22.15 -19.51
CA LYS A 127 3.80 -23.45 -19.06
C LYS A 127 5.20 -23.33 -18.45
N ALA A 128 5.35 -23.91 -17.27
CA ALA A 128 6.66 -24.14 -16.68
C ALA A 128 7.36 -25.30 -17.40
N MET A 129 8.61 -25.09 -17.80
CA MET A 129 9.47 -26.10 -18.42
C MET A 129 10.35 -26.79 -17.37
N GLU A 130 11.10 -27.80 -17.82
CA GLU A 130 12.20 -28.37 -17.03
C GLU A 130 13.18 -27.25 -16.62
N ALA A 131 13.79 -27.39 -15.43
CA ALA A 131 14.57 -26.34 -14.75
C ALA A 131 13.78 -25.13 -14.19
N GLY A 132 12.50 -24.96 -14.53
CA GLY A 132 11.62 -23.94 -13.92
C GLY A 132 11.46 -22.64 -14.71
N SER A 133 11.91 -22.62 -15.98
CA SER A 133 11.62 -21.51 -16.89
C SER A 133 10.13 -21.47 -17.24
N ILE A 134 9.62 -20.28 -17.59
CA ILE A 134 8.20 -20.08 -17.92
C ILE A 134 8.13 -19.58 -19.35
N THR A 135 7.48 -20.34 -20.22
CA THR A 135 7.29 -20.00 -21.64
C THR A 135 6.19 -18.95 -21.80
N CYS A 136 6.45 -17.91 -22.60
CA CYS A 136 5.44 -16.92 -22.93
C CYS A 136 4.44 -17.48 -23.97
N SER A 137 3.17 -17.09 -23.84
CA SER A 137 2.11 -17.47 -24.77
C SER A 137 2.24 -16.83 -26.16
N CYS A 138 3.10 -15.81 -26.34
CA CYS A 138 3.37 -15.19 -27.64
C CYS A 138 4.25 -16.07 -28.55
N GLY A 139 4.84 -17.16 -28.02
CA GLY A 139 5.69 -18.09 -28.76
C GLY A 139 7.11 -17.60 -29.01
N ALA A 140 7.50 -16.42 -28.50
CA ALA A 140 8.80 -15.82 -28.76
C ALA A 140 9.92 -16.25 -27.79
N GLY A 141 9.60 -17.04 -26.75
CA GLY A 141 10.60 -17.59 -25.83
C GLY A 141 10.16 -17.57 -24.36
N ASP A 142 11.13 -17.81 -23.49
CA ASP A 142 10.96 -17.85 -22.04
C ASP A 142 10.95 -16.44 -21.43
N LEU A 143 10.25 -16.29 -20.31
CA LEU A 143 10.20 -15.03 -19.57
C LEU A 143 11.50 -14.84 -18.76
N GLU A 144 12.15 -13.71 -19.00
CA GLU A 144 13.42 -13.34 -18.36
C GLU A 144 13.19 -12.68 -17.01
N LEU A 145 14.06 -12.94 -16.02
CA LEU A 145 13.99 -12.27 -14.72
C LEU A 145 14.50 -10.83 -14.83
N LYS A 146 13.63 -9.88 -14.49
CA LYS A 146 13.92 -8.45 -14.44
C LYS A 146 13.70 -7.89 -13.05
N ARG A 147 14.18 -6.66 -12.84
CA ARG A 147 14.09 -5.92 -11.57
C ARG A 147 13.72 -4.46 -11.79
N ILE A 148 13.13 -3.83 -10.78
CA ILE A 148 12.84 -2.39 -10.80
C ILE A 148 13.85 -1.64 -9.91
N LEU A 149 14.19 -2.21 -8.75
CA LEU A 149 15.05 -1.59 -7.77
C LEU A 149 16.54 -1.86 -8.05
N PRO A 150 17.44 -1.04 -7.49
CA PRO A 150 18.87 -1.30 -7.51
C PRO A 150 19.25 -2.66 -6.91
N HIS A 151 20.46 -3.13 -7.21
CA HIS A 151 20.95 -4.43 -6.73
C HIS A 151 21.00 -4.45 -5.21
N ASP A 152 20.57 -5.57 -4.62
CA ASP A 152 20.56 -5.79 -3.16
C ASP A 152 19.81 -4.72 -2.35
N CYS A 153 18.86 -4.00 -2.96
CA CYS A 153 18.10 -2.98 -2.26
C CYS A 153 17.29 -3.57 -1.09
N VAL A 154 16.56 -4.66 -1.36
CA VAL A 154 15.72 -5.34 -0.37
C VAL A 154 16.55 -6.01 0.72
N SER A 155 17.58 -6.77 0.35
CA SER A 155 18.48 -7.43 1.31
C SER A 155 19.23 -6.43 2.18
N GLY A 156 19.70 -5.32 1.59
CA GLY A 156 20.30 -4.21 2.31
C GLY A 156 19.33 -3.52 3.28
N LEU A 157 18.06 -3.39 2.90
CA LEU A 157 17.02 -2.85 3.77
C LEU A 157 16.72 -3.79 4.95
N VAL A 158 16.61 -5.10 4.70
CA VAL A 158 16.42 -6.11 5.76
C VAL A 158 17.56 -6.01 6.78
N LYS A 159 18.81 -6.01 6.33
CA LYS A 159 19.99 -5.90 7.21
C LYS A 159 19.95 -4.64 8.07
N LYS A 160 19.65 -3.48 7.48
CA LYS A 160 19.54 -2.21 8.23
C LYS A 160 18.44 -2.25 9.29
N VAL A 161 17.29 -2.85 8.96
CA VAL A 161 16.17 -2.97 9.91
C VAL A 161 16.51 -3.96 11.03
N GLU A 162 17.24 -5.04 10.73
CA GLU A 162 17.74 -5.98 11.74
C GLU A 162 18.75 -5.33 12.69
N GLU A 163 19.72 -4.59 12.15
CA GLU A 163 20.70 -3.84 12.94
C GLU A 163 20.02 -2.81 13.85
N ALA A 164 19.02 -2.08 13.33
CA ALA A 164 18.24 -1.13 14.11
C ALA A 164 17.38 -1.81 15.18
N ALA A 165 16.81 -2.97 14.88
CA ALA A 165 16.04 -3.75 15.84
C ALA A 165 16.93 -4.27 16.97
N GLU A 166 18.14 -4.73 16.66
CA GLU A 166 19.10 -5.19 17.66
C GLU A 166 19.64 -4.05 18.52
N ALA A 167 19.97 -2.91 17.90
CA ALA A 167 20.35 -1.70 18.64
C ALA A 167 19.23 -1.22 19.59
N SER A 168 17.97 -1.37 19.18
CA SER A 168 16.81 -1.04 20.04
C SER A 168 16.71 -1.99 21.24
N LYS A 169 16.95 -3.29 21.06
CA LYS A 169 16.97 -4.26 22.18
C LYS A 169 18.08 -3.98 23.19
N LEU A 170 19.22 -3.43 22.75
CA LEU A 170 20.31 -3.02 23.66
C LEU A 170 19.97 -1.76 24.47
N LEU A 171 18.98 -0.98 24.03
CA LEU A 171 18.42 0.15 24.78
C LEU A 171 17.28 -0.29 25.71
N ASP A 172 16.65 -1.44 25.44
CA ASP A 172 15.70 -2.11 26.34
C ASP A 172 16.44 -2.85 27.47
N SER A 173 16.98 -2.08 28.42
CA SER A 173 17.13 -2.55 29.80
C SER A 173 15.81 -3.13 30.29
N PRO A 174 15.79 -4.23 31.08
CA PRO A 174 14.55 -4.82 31.60
C PRO A 174 13.73 -3.70 32.25
N GLU A 175 12.57 -3.39 31.67
CA GLU A 175 11.60 -2.43 32.18
C GLU A 175 12.24 -1.32 33.00
N THR A 176 12.99 -0.43 32.36
CA THR A 176 13.11 0.90 32.95
C THR A 176 11.67 1.39 32.95
N ASP A 177 11.02 1.40 34.12
CA ASP A 177 9.65 1.85 34.36
C ASP A 177 9.31 2.91 33.33
N MET A 178 8.69 2.49 32.22
CA MET A 178 8.38 3.41 31.14
C MET A 178 7.37 4.33 31.80
N GLU A 179 7.79 5.57 32.10
CA GLU A 179 7.05 6.49 32.96
C GLU A 179 5.57 6.32 32.67
N ARG A 180 4.80 5.96 33.72
CA ARG A 180 3.35 5.73 33.58
C ARG A 180 2.80 6.85 32.73
N CYS A 181 2.05 6.50 31.67
CA CYS A 181 1.58 7.52 30.75
C CYS A 181 0.97 8.67 31.56
N PRO A 182 1.33 9.95 31.31
CA PRO A 182 0.72 11.10 31.97
C PRO A 182 -0.81 11.13 31.82
N CYS A 183 -1.34 10.30 30.91
CA CYS A 183 -2.73 9.97 30.80
C CYS A 183 -3.41 9.38 32.06
N PHE A 184 -2.67 8.66 32.91
CA PHE A 184 -3.14 7.97 34.11
C PHE A 184 -2.53 8.63 35.34
N ASN A 185 -3.29 8.70 36.44
CA ASN A 185 -2.74 9.21 37.69
C ASN A 185 -1.82 8.18 38.37
N SER A 186 -1.16 8.58 39.46
CA SER A 186 -0.28 7.72 40.26
C SER A 186 -0.96 6.49 40.86
N GLN A 187 -2.29 6.41 40.80
CA GLN A 187 -3.10 5.29 41.28
C GLN A 187 -3.59 4.37 40.14
N GLY A 188 -3.33 4.73 38.88
CA GLY A 188 -3.81 4.01 37.70
C GLY A 188 -5.24 4.37 37.28
N ASP A 189 -5.90 5.28 38.01
CA ASP A 189 -7.21 5.78 37.64
C ASP A 189 -7.10 6.82 36.51
N ILE A 190 -8.18 6.92 35.76
CA ILE A 190 -8.31 7.89 34.67
C ILE A 190 -8.25 9.29 35.28
N ASN A 191 -7.27 10.08 34.86
CA ASN A 191 -7.24 11.50 35.20
C ASN A 191 -8.36 12.22 34.43
N MET A 192 -9.57 12.27 35.00
CA MET A 192 -10.72 12.96 34.42
C MET A 192 -10.50 14.46 34.20
N ALA A 193 -9.47 15.05 34.82
CA ALA A 193 -9.10 16.45 34.59
C ALA A 193 -8.37 16.69 33.26
N ASN A 194 -8.02 15.62 32.53
CA ASN A 194 -7.31 15.73 31.26
C ASN A 194 -8.28 15.59 30.08
N ASP A 195 -8.66 16.72 29.49
CA ASP A 195 -9.57 16.82 28.33
C ASP A 195 -9.08 16.08 27.06
N LYS A 196 -7.88 15.48 27.11
CA LYS A 196 -7.21 14.77 26.02
C LYS A 196 -7.55 13.27 25.96
N ARG A 197 -8.69 12.82 26.48
CA ARG A 197 -9.14 11.40 26.43
C ARG A 197 -10.58 11.26 26.00
N VAL A 198 -10.88 10.17 25.31
CA VAL A 198 -12.25 9.79 24.91
C VAL A 198 -12.52 8.33 25.27
N LYS A 199 -13.71 8.05 25.79
CA LYS A 199 -14.15 6.68 26.08
C LYS A 199 -14.52 5.99 24.76
N ALA A 200 -13.83 4.91 24.41
CA ALA A 200 -14.08 4.12 23.21
C ALA A 200 -14.88 2.84 23.51
N ALA A 201 -14.82 2.33 24.74
CA ALA A 201 -15.55 1.14 25.16
C ALA A 201 -15.99 1.22 26.63
N SER A 202 -16.89 0.32 27.05
CA SER A 202 -17.38 0.20 28.43
C SER A 202 -17.30 -1.26 28.90
N ARG A 203 -16.10 -1.83 28.95
CA ARG A 203 -15.84 -3.21 29.41
C ARG A 203 -15.39 -3.21 30.87
N GLU A 204 -16.01 -4.03 31.70
CA GLU A 204 -15.68 -4.11 33.12
C GLU A 204 -14.29 -4.73 33.32
N GLY A 205 -13.46 -4.13 34.20
CA GLY A 205 -12.10 -4.62 34.49
C GLY A 205 -11.03 -4.35 33.42
N SER A 206 -11.34 -3.63 32.33
CA SER A 206 -10.36 -3.32 31.28
C SER A 206 -9.80 -1.89 31.35
N GLN A 207 -8.49 -1.77 31.14
CA GLN A 207 -7.76 -0.49 31.12
C GLN A 207 -7.70 0.15 29.71
N ASP A 208 -8.16 -0.57 28.67
CA ASP A 208 -8.14 -0.16 27.25
C ASP A 208 -9.41 0.60 26.80
N ASN A 209 -10.31 0.92 27.73
CA ASN A 209 -11.60 1.55 27.44
C ASN A 209 -11.48 3.01 26.94
N TYR A 210 -10.30 3.62 27.07
CA TYR A 210 -10.06 5.03 26.76
C TYR A 210 -8.92 5.19 25.76
N LEU A 211 -9.13 6.06 24.78
CA LEU A 211 -8.13 6.41 23.78
C LEU A 211 -7.54 7.78 24.08
N TYR A 212 -6.30 7.97 23.66
CA TYR A 212 -5.68 9.29 23.62
C TYR A 212 -6.38 10.16 22.54
N TYR A 213 -6.90 11.30 22.97
CA TYR A 213 -7.78 12.18 22.20
C TYR A 213 -7.39 13.68 22.30
N PRO A 214 -6.16 14.07 21.89
CA PRO A 214 -5.71 15.46 21.96
C PRO A 214 -6.38 16.34 20.89
N SER A 215 -6.56 17.63 21.16
CA SER A 215 -6.80 18.64 20.13
C SER A 215 -5.51 18.95 19.38
N VAL A 216 -5.59 19.35 18.11
CA VAL A 216 -4.41 19.76 17.33
C VAL A 216 -3.63 20.91 17.99
N ARG A 217 -4.31 21.78 18.74
CA ARG A 217 -3.69 22.87 19.52
C ARG A 217 -2.90 22.36 20.73
N ASP A 218 -3.26 21.17 21.19
CA ASP A 218 -2.65 20.50 22.33
C ASP A 218 -1.42 19.69 21.92
N VAL A 219 -1.03 19.68 20.64
CA VAL A 219 0.13 18.96 20.12
C VAL A 219 1.33 19.90 20.06
N GLN A 220 2.09 19.98 21.16
CA GLN A 220 3.37 20.66 21.27
C GLN A 220 4.54 19.67 21.12
N GLN A 221 5.79 20.15 21.22
CA GLN A 221 6.98 19.31 21.07
C GLN A 221 7.04 18.15 22.10
N ASP A 222 6.49 18.35 23.30
CA ASP A 222 6.39 17.30 24.33
C ASP A 222 5.29 16.26 24.01
N ASP A 223 4.28 16.61 23.22
CA ASP A 223 3.22 15.69 22.80
C ASP A 223 3.70 14.72 21.71
N LEU A 224 4.81 14.98 21.01
CA LEU A 224 5.42 14.01 20.08
C LEU A 224 5.93 12.78 20.83
N LYS A 225 6.58 12.97 21.99
CA LYS A 225 7.03 11.86 22.84
C LYS A 225 5.85 11.06 23.38
N HIS A 226 4.78 11.76 23.76
CA HIS A 226 3.55 11.14 24.23
C HIS A 226 2.84 10.34 23.11
N PHE A 227 2.79 10.87 21.89
CA PHE A 227 2.32 10.14 20.72
C PHE A 227 3.18 8.90 20.44
N GLN A 228 4.51 9.05 20.44
CA GLN A 228 5.45 7.94 20.23
C GLN A 228 5.27 6.83 21.28
N HIS A 229 5.00 7.19 22.53
CA HIS A 229 4.68 6.25 23.60
C HIS A 229 3.46 5.38 23.27
N HIS A 230 2.36 5.98 22.80
CA HIS A 230 1.19 5.23 22.34
C HIS A 230 1.47 4.43 21.05
N TRP A 231 2.21 5.01 20.10
CA TRP A 231 2.53 4.41 18.82
C TRP A 231 3.38 3.13 18.93
N VAL A 232 4.41 3.13 19.78
CA VAL A 232 5.27 1.96 20.02
C VAL A 232 4.49 0.79 20.62
N LYS A 233 3.45 1.08 21.41
CA LYS A 233 2.55 0.08 22.00
C LYS A 233 1.46 -0.42 21.03
N GLY A 234 1.32 0.21 19.86
CA GLY A 234 0.22 -0.07 18.93
C GLY A 234 -1.15 0.40 19.45
N GLU A 235 -1.18 1.35 20.39
CA GLU A 235 -2.41 1.92 20.92
C GLU A 235 -2.99 2.94 19.93
N HIS A 236 -4.33 2.97 19.82
CA HIS A 236 -5.00 3.86 18.88
C HIS A 236 -5.00 5.30 19.43
N VAL A 237 -4.74 6.27 18.55
CA VAL A 237 -4.72 7.70 18.85
C VAL A 237 -5.65 8.46 17.90
N VAL A 238 -6.44 9.39 18.41
CA VAL A 238 -7.35 10.23 17.61
C VAL A 238 -7.06 11.70 17.88
N VAL A 239 -6.59 12.44 16.87
CA VAL A 239 -6.33 13.89 16.99
C VAL A 239 -7.53 14.67 16.47
N ARG A 240 -8.16 15.50 17.32
CA ARG A 240 -9.33 16.32 16.95
C ARG A 240 -8.93 17.72 16.50
N ASN A 241 -9.89 18.42 15.87
CA ASN A 241 -9.77 19.83 15.48
C ASN A 241 -8.67 20.14 14.45
N VAL A 242 -8.18 19.15 13.70
CA VAL A 242 -7.07 19.32 12.73
C VAL A 242 -7.34 20.42 11.70
N LEU A 243 -8.59 20.58 11.26
CA LEU A 243 -8.97 21.61 10.29
C LEU A 243 -8.80 23.05 10.81
N GLN A 244 -8.78 23.26 12.14
CA GLN A 244 -8.64 24.60 12.71
C GLN A 244 -7.24 25.21 12.48
N VAL A 245 -6.23 24.38 12.25
CA VAL A 245 -4.85 24.84 11.96
C VAL A 245 -4.50 24.79 10.47
N THR A 246 -5.46 24.39 9.62
CA THR A 246 -5.32 24.42 8.16
C THR A 246 -6.41 25.30 7.50
N PRO A 247 -6.56 26.58 7.90
CA PRO A 247 -7.65 27.44 7.41
C PRO A 247 -7.58 27.77 5.91
N GLY A 248 -6.50 27.39 5.21
CA GLY A 248 -6.35 27.54 3.76
C GLY A 248 -6.71 26.32 2.92
N LEU A 249 -7.03 25.17 3.54
CA LEU A 249 -7.40 23.96 2.82
C LEU A 249 -8.92 23.75 2.90
N SER A 250 -9.61 23.98 1.79
CA SER A 250 -11.03 23.60 1.66
C SER A 250 -11.14 22.29 0.90
N TRP A 251 -11.75 21.31 1.55
CA TRP A 251 -12.13 20.03 0.94
C TRP A 251 -13.57 20.05 0.40
N GLU A 252 -14.18 21.23 0.29
CA GLU A 252 -15.50 21.37 -0.29
C GLU A 252 -15.48 20.86 -1.74
N PRO A 253 -16.45 20.02 -2.17
CA PRO A 253 -16.43 19.37 -3.48
C PRO A 253 -16.17 20.32 -4.64
N MET A 254 -16.74 21.52 -4.63
CA MET A 254 -16.53 22.51 -5.70
C MET A 254 -15.14 23.13 -5.68
N VAL A 255 -14.52 23.28 -4.51
CA VAL A 255 -13.12 23.74 -4.40
C VAL A 255 -12.18 22.65 -4.91
N MET A 256 -12.42 21.39 -4.51
CA MET A 256 -11.65 20.23 -4.98
C MET A 256 -11.76 20.07 -6.50
N TRP A 257 -12.98 20.12 -7.04
CA TRP A 257 -13.25 20.00 -8.47
C TRP A 257 -12.51 21.09 -9.27
N ARG A 258 -12.58 22.35 -8.82
CA ARG A 258 -11.84 23.45 -9.45
C ARG A 258 -10.34 23.25 -9.39
N ALA A 259 -9.79 22.84 -8.24
CA ALA A 259 -8.36 22.61 -8.09
C ALA A 259 -7.87 21.49 -9.03
N CYS A 260 -8.58 20.37 -9.12
CA CYS A 260 -8.24 19.27 -10.03
C CYS A 260 -8.35 19.67 -11.51
N HIS A 261 -9.34 20.50 -11.87
CA HIS A 261 -9.49 20.97 -13.26
C HIS A 261 -8.51 22.08 -13.64
N GLN A 262 -8.10 22.94 -12.71
CA GLN A 262 -7.09 23.98 -12.98
C GLN A 262 -5.72 23.36 -13.26
N ILE A 263 -5.37 22.23 -12.65
CA ILE A 263 -4.11 21.51 -12.92
C ILE A 263 -4.04 21.05 -14.39
N ASN A 264 -5.17 20.65 -14.97
CA ASN A 264 -5.24 20.23 -16.38
C ASN A 264 -5.06 21.39 -17.37
N HIS A 265 -5.19 22.65 -16.92
CA HIS A 265 -4.99 23.83 -17.76
C HIS A 265 -3.57 24.40 -17.67
N THR A 266 -2.76 23.99 -16.69
CA THR A 266 -1.36 24.45 -16.58
C THR A 266 -0.38 23.74 -17.51
N GLU A 267 -0.73 22.61 -18.13
CA GLU A 267 0.07 21.99 -19.20
C GLU A 267 -0.15 22.62 -20.58
N TYR A 268 -1.17 23.50 -20.72
CA TYR A 268 -1.38 24.29 -21.91
C TYR A 268 -1.37 25.76 -21.54
N GLY A 269 -0.18 26.36 -21.56
CA GLY A 269 0.01 27.78 -21.35
C GLY A 269 -0.90 28.60 -22.28
N ILE A 270 -1.95 29.16 -21.71
CA ILE A 270 -2.67 30.28 -22.28
C ILE A 270 -2.74 31.35 -21.21
N VAL A 271 -1.87 32.34 -21.37
CA VAL A 271 -1.93 33.64 -20.72
C VAL A 271 -3.31 34.24 -21.01
N LEU A 272 -4.10 34.43 -19.96
CA LEU A 272 -5.09 35.51 -19.93
C LEU A 272 -4.97 36.22 -18.59
N ASN A 273 -4.52 37.47 -18.69
CA ASN A 273 -4.40 38.44 -17.61
C ASN A 273 -5.76 38.76 -16.97
N ASP A 274 -5.65 39.09 -15.68
CA ASP A 274 -6.44 40.06 -14.92
C ASP A 274 -7.91 39.75 -14.60
N THR A 275 -8.21 39.40 -13.33
CA THR A 275 -8.41 40.38 -12.25
C THR A 275 -9.00 39.75 -10.97
N HIS A 276 -8.48 40.21 -9.83
CA HIS A 276 -9.07 40.28 -8.48
C HIS A 276 -9.59 39.01 -7.78
N PHE A 277 -8.79 38.51 -6.83
CA PHE A 277 -9.34 38.02 -5.55
C PHE A 277 -8.54 38.61 -4.38
N VAL A 278 -9.10 39.67 -3.79
CA VAL A 278 -8.73 40.16 -2.46
C VAL A 278 -9.42 39.24 -1.45
N PHE A 279 -8.65 38.45 -0.71
CA PHE A 279 -9.16 37.76 0.47
C PHE A 279 -9.22 38.75 1.62
N LYS A 280 -10.44 39.14 2.02
CA LYS A 280 -10.67 39.70 3.35
C LYS A 280 -11.03 38.57 4.31
N PRO A 281 -10.38 38.46 5.47
CA PRO A 281 -10.80 37.57 6.54
C PRO A 281 -12.02 38.16 7.27
N ASN A 282 -12.97 37.31 7.64
CA ASN A 282 -13.91 37.56 8.74
C ASN A 282 -13.27 37.10 10.04
#